data_AF-A0A2H5A3R5-F1
#
_entry.id   AF-A0A2H5A3R5-F1
#
_cell.length_a   1.000
_cell.length_b   1.000
_cell.length_c   1.000
_cell.angle_alpha   90.00
_cell.angle_beta   90.00
_cell.angle_gamma   90.00
#
_symmetry.space_group_name_H-M   'P 1'
#
loop_
_entity.id
_entity.type
_entity.pdbx_description
1 polymer ?
#
loop_
_entity_poly.entity_id
_entity_poly.type
_entity_poly.pdbx_seq_one_letter_code
_entity_poly.pdbx_strand_id
1 'polypeptide(L)'
;MVATSGIVGTTVALQDSAQDVQSTNEALRAENEELREQLNETREDRQAAQARAEELNNQLETRNQDVERLVSELERKEKILNASQARLAESRESQTGMSRSEMEKRLDYLCAQPENRERFGCQEFGHDE
;
A
#
# COMPACT_ATOMS: atom_id res chain seq x y z
N MET A 1 26.46 -40.49 87.58
CA MET A 1 25.50 -40.71 86.49
C MET A 1 25.73 -39.58 85.50
N VAL A 2 26.37 -39.86 84.37
CA VAL A 2 26.74 -38.84 83.37
C VAL A 2 25.52 -38.58 82.49
N ALA A 3 25.02 -37.35 82.49
CA ALA A 3 23.90 -36.92 81.66
C ALA A 3 24.37 -36.74 80.21
N THR A 4 24.11 -37.73 79.36
CA THR A 4 24.37 -37.69 77.91
C THR A 4 23.18 -37.17 77.09
N SER A 5 22.22 -36.49 77.73
CA SER A 5 20.98 -36.00 77.11
C SER A 5 21.14 -34.86 76.10
N GLY A 6 22.35 -34.32 75.92
CA GLY A 6 22.59 -33.16 75.03
C GLY A 6 22.78 -33.49 73.54
N ILE A 7 23.17 -34.72 73.18
CA ILE A 7 23.61 -35.02 71.80
C ILE A 7 22.45 -35.43 70.89
N VAL A 8 21.40 -36.05 71.42
CA VAL A 8 20.26 -36.53 70.63
C VAL A 8 19.39 -35.38 70.12
N GLY A 9 19.23 -34.31 70.90
CA GLY A 9 18.38 -33.16 70.52
C GLY A 9 18.97 -32.31 69.39
N THR A 10 20.31 -32.21 69.28
CA THR A 10 20.96 -31.43 68.22
C THR A 10 20.96 -32.18 66.88
N THR A 11 21.05 -33.52 66.90
CA THR A 11 21.03 -34.31 65.65
C THR A 11 19.65 -34.28 64.98
N VAL A 12 18.57 -34.34 65.76
CA VAL A 12 17.20 -34.26 65.22
C VAL A 12 16.93 -32.88 64.60
N ALA A 13 17.37 -31.79 65.23
CA ALA A 13 17.24 -30.44 64.66
C ALA A 13 18.07 -30.21 63.38
N LEU A 14 19.26 -30.84 63.29
CA LEU A 14 20.08 -30.85 62.07
C LEU A 14 19.44 -31.68 60.95
N GLN A 15 18.71 -32.74 61.30
CA GLN A 15 18.06 -33.62 60.34
C GLN A 15 16.81 -32.97 59.74
N ASP A 16 16.04 -32.25 60.57
CA ASP A 16 14.89 -31.44 60.15
C ASP A 16 15.32 -30.30 59.22
N SER A 17 16.39 -29.58 59.57
CA SER A 17 16.92 -28.49 58.72
C SER A 17 17.51 -28.99 57.40
N ALA A 18 18.15 -30.17 57.38
CA ALA A 18 18.63 -30.76 56.13
C ALA A 18 17.48 -31.17 55.20
N GLN A 19 16.38 -31.69 55.75
CA GLN A 19 15.16 -31.99 54.98
C GLN A 19 14.49 -30.73 54.44
N ASP A 20 14.38 -29.68 55.25
CA ASP A 20 13.79 -28.40 54.84
C ASP A 20 14.60 -27.72 53.72
N VAL A 21 15.94 -27.72 53.85
CA VAL A 21 16.84 -27.22 52.80
C VAL A 21 16.73 -28.05 51.53
N GLN A 22 16.64 -29.38 51.64
CA GLN A 22 16.49 -30.24 50.47
C GLN A 22 15.15 -29.99 49.74
N SER A 23 14.05 -29.93 50.49
CA SER A 23 12.71 -29.61 49.97
C SER A 23 12.70 -28.25 49.26
N THR A 24 13.26 -27.23 49.91
CA THR A 24 13.39 -25.89 49.33
C THR A 24 14.23 -25.90 48.06
N ASN A 25 15.32 -26.68 48.03
CA ASN A 25 16.17 -26.78 46.84
C ASN A 25 15.45 -27.45 45.67
N GLU A 26 14.67 -28.50 45.93
CA GLU A 26 13.84 -29.17 44.93
C GLU A 26 12.76 -28.23 44.38
N ALA A 27 12.08 -27.47 45.26
CA ALA A 27 11.11 -26.46 44.85
C ALA A 27 11.74 -25.36 43.97
N LEU A 28 12.90 -24.83 44.37
CA LEU A 28 13.62 -23.82 43.60
C LEU A 28 14.12 -24.34 42.24
N ARG A 29 14.47 -25.63 42.15
CA ARG A 29 14.83 -26.26 40.87
C ARG A 29 13.62 -26.36 39.95
N ALA A 30 12.48 -26.78 40.47
CA ALA A 30 11.23 -26.84 39.72
C ALA A 30 10.82 -25.46 39.20
N GLU A 31 10.87 -24.43 40.05
CA GLU A 31 10.59 -23.04 39.65
C GLU A 31 11.57 -22.54 38.59
N ASN A 32 12.86 -22.86 38.71
CA ASN A 32 13.85 -22.50 37.69
C ASN A 32 13.58 -23.17 36.33
N GLU A 33 13.14 -24.43 36.33
CA GLU A 33 12.77 -25.13 35.11
C GLU A 33 11.55 -24.49 34.45
N GLU A 34 10.51 -24.18 35.23
CA GLU A 34 9.31 -23.50 34.75
C GLU A 34 9.64 -22.11 34.17
N LEU A 35 10.44 -21.30 34.89
CA LEU A 35 10.85 -19.98 34.41
C LEU A 35 11.68 -20.05 33.12
N ARG A 36 12.47 -21.10 32.93
CA ARG A 36 13.23 -21.31 31.68
C ARG A 36 12.31 -21.67 30.52
N GLU A 37 11.28 -22.47 30.78
CA GLU A 37 10.27 -22.81 29.78
C GLU A 37 9.47 -21.57 29.36
N GLN A 38 8.95 -20.80 30.31
CA GLN A 38 8.25 -19.54 30.04
C GLN A 38 9.11 -18.53 29.28
N LEU A 39 10.42 -18.45 29.62
CA LEU A 39 11.35 -17.57 28.92
C LEU A 39 11.57 -18.01 27.47
N ASN A 40 11.62 -19.32 27.21
CA ASN A 40 11.74 -19.83 25.84
C ASN A 40 10.46 -19.57 25.04
N GLU A 41 9.29 -19.84 25.61
CA GLU A 41 7.99 -19.53 24.97
C GLU A 41 7.89 -18.03 24.63
N THR A 42 8.22 -17.15 25.60
CA THR A 42 8.21 -15.69 25.38
C THR A 42 9.17 -15.27 24.26
N ARG A 43 10.33 -15.93 24.14
CA ARG A 43 11.29 -15.65 23.06
C ARG A 43 10.76 -16.08 21.70
N GLU A 44 10.12 -17.23 21.62
CA GLU A 44 9.49 -17.72 20.39
C GLU A 44 8.34 -16.81 19.95
N ASP A 45 7.48 -16.41 20.89
CA ASP A 45 6.39 -15.46 20.63
C ASP A 45 6.93 -14.11 20.14
N ARG A 46 8.00 -13.62 20.77
CA ARG A 46 8.65 -12.38 20.33
C ARG A 46 9.21 -12.51 18.92
N GLN A 47 9.87 -13.61 18.59
CA GLN A 47 10.40 -13.86 17.24
C GLN A 47 9.26 -13.92 16.20
N ALA A 48 8.16 -14.60 16.53
CA ALA A 48 6.99 -14.67 15.66
C ALA A 48 6.34 -13.29 15.45
N ALA A 49 6.24 -12.48 16.51
CA ALA A 49 5.73 -11.12 16.43
C ALA A 49 6.64 -10.22 15.58
N GLN A 50 7.96 -10.35 15.71
CA GLN A 50 8.93 -9.62 14.89
C GLN A 50 8.80 -9.98 13.41
N ALA A 51 8.73 -11.28 13.09
CA ALA A 51 8.55 -11.74 11.70
C ALA A 51 7.23 -11.22 11.09
N ARG A 52 6.14 -11.20 11.86
CA ARG A 52 4.86 -10.61 11.42
C ARG A 52 4.96 -9.10 11.19
N ALA A 53 5.69 -8.39 12.04
CA ALA A 53 5.88 -6.95 11.89
C ALA A 53 6.70 -6.62 10.63
N GLU A 54 7.76 -7.39 10.35
CA GLU A 54 8.56 -7.26 9.13
C GLU A 54 7.71 -7.53 7.87
N GLU A 55 6.91 -8.60 7.88
CA GLU A 55 6.00 -8.92 6.78
C GLU A 55 4.99 -7.79 6.53
N LEU A 56 4.35 -7.28 7.58
CA LEU A 56 3.41 -6.16 7.46
C LEU A 56 4.09 -4.89 6.94
N ASN A 57 5.34 -4.64 7.34
CA ASN A 57 6.09 -3.48 6.85
C ASN A 57 6.38 -3.59 5.35
N ASN A 58 6.77 -4.78 4.86
CA ASN A 58 6.97 -5.04 3.44
C ASN A 58 5.68 -4.88 2.63
N GLN A 59 4.55 -5.34 3.17
CA GLN A 59 3.24 -5.16 2.55
C GLN A 59 2.84 -3.69 2.47
N LEU A 60 3.08 -2.92 3.53
CA LEU A 60 2.82 -1.48 3.56
C LEU A 60 3.67 -0.73 2.53
N GLU A 61 4.96 -1.06 2.41
CA GLU A 61 5.84 -0.46 1.41
C GLU A 61 5.33 -0.72 -0.02
N THR A 62 4.97 -1.97 -0.31
CA THR A 62 4.39 -2.34 -1.62
C THR A 62 3.09 -1.59 -1.90
N ARG A 63 2.20 -1.50 -0.90
CA ARG A 63 0.93 -0.77 -1.03
C ARG A 63 1.14 0.72 -1.27
N ASN A 64 2.13 1.33 -0.62
CA ASN A 64 2.44 2.75 -0.84
C ASN A 64 2.97 2.99 -2.26
N GLN A 65 3.86 2.12 -2.76
CA GLN A 65 4.34 2.18 -4.14
C GLN A 65 3.18 2.02 -5.15
N ASP A 66 2.22 1.14 -4.85
CA ASP A 66 1.02 0.97 -5.68
C ASP A 66 0.14 2.21 -5.69
N VAL A 67 -0.04 2.87 -4.55
CA VAL A 67 -0.80 4.13 -4.45
C VAL A 67 -0.11 5.23 -5.26
N GLU A 68 1.20 5.40 -5.14
CA GLU A 68 1.97 6.40 -5.92
C GLU A 68 1.83 6.17 -7.44
N ARG A 69 1.85 4.91 -7.86
CA ARG A 69 1.62 4.54 -9.26
C ARG A 69 0.21 4.89 -9.72
N LEU A 70 -0.80 4.55 -8.92
CA LEU A 70 -2.20 4.85 -9.23
C LEU A 70 -2.46 6.36 -9.29
N VAL A 71 -1.86 7.15 -8.40
CA VAL A 71 -1.92 8.61 -8.44
C VAL A 71 -1.33 9.13 -9.75
N SER A 72 -0.14 8.66 -10.13
CA SER A 72 0.52 9.05 -11.38
C SER A 72 -0.29 8.68 -12.63
N GLU A 73 -0.91 7.50 -12.63
CA GLU A 73 -1.82 7.08 -13.70
C GLU A 73 -3.07 7.94 -13.77
N LEU A 74 -3.64 8.31 -12.63
CA LEU A 74 -4.84 9.14 -12.56
C LEU A 74 -4.56 10.56 -13.07
N GLU A 75 -3.45 11.18 -12.66
CA GLU A 75 -3.00 12.47 -13.20
C GLU A 75 -2.78 12.43 -14.71
N ARG A 76 -2.22 11.33 -15.22
CA ARG A 76 -2.04 11.15 -16.67
C ARG A 76 -3.37 11.07 -17.39
N LYS A 77 -4.33 10.31 -16.85
CA LYS A 77 -5.68 10.18 -17.41
C LYS A 77 -6.42 11.51 -17.39
N GLU A 78 -6.29 12.28 -16.32
CA GLU A 78 -6.87 13.62 -16.21
C GLU A 78 -6.33 14.56 -17.30
N LYS A 79 -5.00 14.58 -17.53
CA LYS A 79 -4.39 15.35 -18.61
C LYS A 79 -4.93 14.95 -19.99
N ILE A 80 -5.07 13.65 -20.25
CA ILE A 80 -5.63 13.13 -21.52
C ILE A 80 -7.09 13.55 -21.67
N LEU A 81 -7.89 13.46 -20.59
CA LEU A 81 -9.29 13.83 -20.59
C LEU A 81 -9.45 15.33 -20.90
N ASN A 82 -8.69 16.19 -20.21
CA ASN A 82 -8.71 17.64 -20.42
C ASN A 82 -8.31 18.00 -21.87
N ALA A 83 -7.27 17.36 -22.41
CA ALA A 83 -6.87 17.57 -23.80
C ALA A 83 -7.95 17.13 -24.79
N SER A 84 -8.64 16.03 -24.51
CA SER A 84 -9.73 15.52 -25.36
C SER A 84 -10.95 16.44 -25.31
N GLN A 85 -11.30 16.93 -24.13
CA GLN A 85 -12.38 17.90 -23.94
C GLN A 85 -12.08 19.22 -24.67
N ALA A 86 -10.84 19.72 -24.60
CA ALA A 86 -10.42 20.92 -25.32
C ALA A 86 -10.57 20.75 -26.84
N ARG A 87 -10.12 19.62 -27.39
CA ARG A 87 -10.29 19.30 -28.83
C ARG A 87 -11.75 19.19 -29.24
N LEU A 88 -12.61 18.62 -28.39
CA LEU A 88 -14.04 18.56 -28.65
C LEU A 88 -14.69 19.94 -28.63
N ALA A 89 -14.28 20.82 -27.72
CA ALA A 89 -14.76 22.20 -27.67
C ALA A 89 -14.34 22.97 -28.94
N GLU A 90 -13.07 22.88 -29.34
CA GLU A 90 -12.55 23.49 -30.56
C GLU A 90 -13.24 22.95 -31.83
N SER A 91 -13.49 21.64 -31.90
CA SER A 91 -14.22 21.04 -33.01
C SER A 91 -15.67 21.50 -33.08
N ARG A 92 -16.31 21.75 -31.93
CA ARG A 92 -17.68 22.28 -31.90
C ARG A 92 -17.70 23.75 -32.30
N GLU A 93 -16.77 24.54 -31.77
CA GLU A 93 -16.65 25.96 -32.11
C GLU A 93 -16.38 26.15 -33.60
N SER A 94 -15.45 25.39 -34.20
CA SER A 94 -15.18 25.44 -35.64
C SER A 94 -16.39 25.03 -36.49
N GLN A 95 -17.21 24.09 -36.04
CA GLN A 95 -18.47 23.72 -36.72
C GLN A 95 -19.55 24.79 -36.59
N THR A 96 -19.63 25.49 -35.46
CA THR A 96 -20.61 26.57 -35.24
C THR A 96 -20.16 27.92 -35.78
N GLY A 97 -18.85 28.14 -35.90
CA GLY A 97 -18.23 29.42 -36.27
C GLY A 97 -18.26 29.72 -37.76
N MET A 98 -18.63 28.75 -38.59
CA MET A 98 -19.00 28.99 -39.99
C MET A 98 -20.45 28.59 -40.20
N SER A 99 -21.31 29.58 -40.39
CA SER A 99 -22.67 29.31 -40.85
C SER A 99 -22.62 28.62 -42.22
N ARG A 100 -23.61 27.78 -42.54
CA ARG A 100 -23.73 27.18 -43.89
C ARG A 100 -23.62 28.23 -44.99
N SER A 101 -24.22 29.41 -44.78
CA SER A 101 -24.12 30.54 -45.70
C SER A 101 -22.71 31.11 -45.86
N GLU A 102 -21.89 31.15 -44.79
CA GLU A 102 -20.49 31.55 -44.90
C GLU A 102 -19.63 30.51 -45.61
N MET A 103 -19.89 29.23 -45.40
CA MET A 103 -19.21 28.16 -46.13
C MET A 103 -19.53 28.22 -47.62
N GLU A 104 -20.80 28.44 -47.98
CA GLU A 104 -21.25 28.63 -49.37
C GLU A 104 -20.57 29.86 -49.99
N LYS A 105 -20.61 31.03 -49.34
CA LYS A 105 -19.91 32.25 -49.83
C LYS A 105 -18.42 32.05 -50.02
N ARG A 106 -17.78 31.28 -49.12
CA ARG A 106 -16.35 31.01 -49.17
C ARG A 106 -16.00 30.02 -50.28
N LEU A 107 -16.89 29.06 -50.56
CA LEU A 107 -16.78 28.18 -51.71
C LEU A 107 -16.94 28.96 -53.01
N ASP A 108 -17.95 29.83 -53.12
CA ASP A 108 -18.16 30.69 -54.29
C ASP A 108 -16.95 31.59 -54.54
N TYR A 109 -16.40 32.20 -53.49
CA TYR A 109 -15.18 33.01 -53.59
C TYR A 109 -13.97 32.21 -54.08
N LEU A 110 -13.82 30.95 -53.64
CA LEU A 110 -12.74 30.08 -54.08
C LEU A 110 -12.92 29.63 -55.54
N CYS A 111 -14.16 29.36 -55.95
CA CYS A 111 -14.49 28.90 -57.29
C CYS A 111 -14.49 30.02 -58.36
N ALA A 112 -14.60 31.27 -57.93
CA ALA A 112 -14.39 32.44 -58.79
C ALA A 112 -12.92 32.63 -59.23
N GLN A 113 -11.97 31.95 -58.57
CA GLN A 113 -10.54 32.01 -58.93
C GLN A 113 -10.25 31.10 -60.13
N PRO A 114 -9.51 31.58 -61.15
CA PRO A 114 -9.22 30.81 -62.36
C PRO A 114 -8.56 29.45 -62.07
N GLU A 115 -7.72 29.39 -61.04
CA GLU A 115 -6.92 28.21 -60.70
C GLU A 115 -7.75 27.09 -60.04
N ASN A 116 -8.94 27.43 -59.53
CA ASN A 116 -9.81 26.50 -58.81
C ASN A 116 -11.05 26.11 -59.62
N ARG A 117 -11.34 26.80 -60.71
CA ARG A 117 -12.58 26.67 -61.49
C ARG A 117 -12.83 25.25 -61.99
N GLU A 118 -11.76 24.51 -62.32
CA GLU A 118 -11.85 23.13 -62.80
C GLU A 118 -11.71 22.07 -61.69
N ARG A 119 -11.58 22.48 -60.42
CA ARG A 119 -11.49 21.54 -59.31
C ARG A 119 -12.84 20.91 -59.02
N PHE A 120 -12.84 19.62 -58.70
CA PHE A 120 -14.03 18.83 -58.38
C PHE A 120 -14.98 19.52 -57.39
N GLY A 121 -14.43 20.16 -56.35
CA GLY A 121 -15.25 20.87 -55.35
C GLY A 121 -16.07 22.03 -55.94
N CYS A 122 -15.58 22.70 -56.97
CA CYS A 122 -16.27 23.81 -57.64
C CYS A 122 -17.27 23.35 -58.68
N GLN A 123 -17.03 22.20 -59.32
CA GLN A 123 -17.97 21.60 -60.26
C GLN A 123 -19.17 20.96 -59.57
N GLU A 124 -18.95 20.34 -58.41
CA GLU A 124 -20.00 19.60 -57.68
C GLU A 124 -20.78 20.50 -56.71
N PHE A 125 -20.11 21.49 -56.11
CA PHE A 125 -20.69 22.28 -55.02
C PHE A 125 -20.66 23.81 -55.25
N GLY A 126 -19.92 24.30 -56.25
CA GLY A 126 -19.97 25.71 -56.62
C GLY A 126 -21.33 26.04 -57.20
N HIS A 127 -21.97 27.13 -56.78
CA HIS A 127 -23.20 27.57 -57.40
C HIS A 127 -22.87 28.30 -58.72
N ASP A 128 -23.41 27.79 -59.84
CA ASP A 128 -23.52 28.55 -61.07
C ASP A 128 -24.67 29.57 -60.87
N GLU A 129 -24.30 30.84 -60.70
CA GLU A 129 -25.17 32.05 -60.59
C GLU A 129 -26.57 31.89 -59.97
#